data_AF-A0A7C6WPR6-F1
#
_entry.id   AF-A0A7C6WPR6-F1
#
_cell.length_a   1.000
_cell.length_b   1.000
_cell.length_c   1.000
_cell.angle_alpha   90.00
_cell.angle_beta   90.00
_cell.angle_gamma   90.00
#
_symmetry.space_group_name_H-M   'P 1'
#
loop_
_entity.id
_entity.type
_entity.pdbx_description
1 polymer ?
#
loop_
_entity_poly.entity_id
_entity_poly.type
_entity_poly.pdbx_seq_one_letter_code
_entity_poly.pdbx_strand_id
1 'polypeptide(L)'
;MIKNEKGFSLIELLIVIAILGIISAIAFLTLTGVINSSRQKVDYKNADLIERAIEAYIFLTEDAKLEHLTYNKDKIGDKKDSSMLILALQGTIICDKSGEEFTSLLTPKEGSTPSLDNFAIRWENHKGYRIEIYPENMTCDVFPVEDASQAIINVN
;
A
#
# COMPACT_ATOMS: atom_id res chain seq x y z
N MET A 1 15.08 45.09 -49.43
CA MET A 1 14.53 43.72 -49.59
C MET A 1 13.53 43.51 -48.47
N ILE A 2 12.22 43.46 -48.77
CA ILE A 2 11.19 43.16 -47.78
C ILE A 2 11.00 41.64 -47.79
N LYS A 3 11.32 40.99 -46.67
CA LYS A 3 11.24 39.55 -46.47
C LYS A 3 9.77 39.17 -46.29
N ASN A 4 9.25 38.33 -47.19
CA ASN A 4 7.87 37.88 -47.14
C ASN A 4 7.76 36.75 -46.10
N GLU A 5 7.36 37.08 -44.88
CA GLU A 5 7.08 36.10 -43.82
C GLU A 5 5.78 35.38 -44.20
N LYS A 6 5.88 34.12 -44.69
CA LYS A 6 4.71 33.29 -44.96
C LYS A 6 4.01 33.03 -43.62
N GLY A 7 2.95 33.79 -43.35
CA GLY A 7 2.09 33.62 -42.17
C GLY A 7 1.39 32.26 -42.21
N PHE A 8 1.26 31.65 -41.02
CA PHE A 8 0.56 30.39 -40.81
C PHE A 8 -0.90 30.48 -41.27
N SER A 9 -1.41 29.46 -41.94
CA SER A 9 -2.80 29.48 -42.39
C SER A 9 -3.76 29.09 -41.26
N LEU A 10 -4.90 29.76 -41.16
CA LEU A 10 -5.93 29.43 -40.15
C LEU A 10 -6.44 27.98 -40.31
N ILE A 11 -6.50 27.47 -41.55
CA ILE A 11 -6.90 26.08 -41.80
C ILE A 11 -5.85 25.08 -41.30
N GLU A 12 -4.55 25.41 -41.39
CA GLU A 12 -3.49 24.55 -40.87
C GLU A 12 -3.60 24.44 -39.35
N LEU A 13 -3.84 25.55 -38.66
CA LEU A 13 -4.05 25.54 -37.21
C LEU A 13 -5.31 24.74 -36.82
N LEU A 14 -6.39 24.87 -37.58
CA LEU A 14 -7.65 24.16 -37.33
C LEU A 14 -7.51 22.64 -37.46
N ILE A 15 -6.80 22.16 -38.49
CA ILE A 15 -6.54 20.72 -38.68
C ILE A 15 -5.68 20.18 -37.52
N VAL A 16 -4.68 20.93 -37.06
CA VAL A 16 -3.80 20.52 -35.96
C VAL A 16 -4.59 20.34 -34.66
N ILE A 17 -5.42 21.30 -34.26
CA ILE A 17 -6.21 21.18 -33.03
C ILE A 17 -7.26 20.07 -33.14
N ALA A 18 -7.81 19.82 -34.33
CA ALA A 18 -8.76 18.74 -34.56
C ALA A 18 -8.09 17.37 -34.35
N ILE A 19 -6.91 17.15 -34.92
CA ILE A 19 -6.15 15.90 -34.75
C ILE A 19 -5.70 15.73 -33.29
N LEU A 20 -5.16 16.79 -32.67
CA LEU A 20 -4.77 16.76 -31.26
C LEU A 20 -5.95 16.45 -30.33
N GLY A 21 -7.14 16.96 -30.63
CA GLY A 21 -8.36 16.66 -29.88
C GLY A 21 -8.72 15.17 -29.92
N ILE A 22 -8.64 14.54 -31.11
CA ILE A 22 -8.94 13.11 -31.28
C ILE A 22 -7.91 12.25 -30.52
N ILE A 23 -6.62 12.55 -30.68
CA ILE A 23 -5.54 11.81 -29.99
C ILE A 23 -5.68 11.95 -28.48
N SER A 24 -5.94 13.17 -27.99
CA SER A 24 -6.09 13.44 -26.56
C SER A 24 -7.26 12.67 -25.94
N ALA A 25 -8.37 12.53 -26.65
CA ALA A 25 -9.54 11.79 -26.17
C ALA A 25 -9.22 10.29 -25.95
N ILE A 26 -8.54 9.65 -26.91
CA ILE A 26 -8.14 8.23 -26.80
C ILE A 26 -7.08 8.04 -25.71
N ALA A 27 -6.10 8.95 -25.65
CA ALA A 27 -5.05 8.94 -24.64
C ALA A 27 -5.62 9.03 -23.22
N PHE A 28 -6.63 9.89 -22.99
CA PHE A 28 -7.25 10.04 -21.68
C PHE A 28 -7.92 8.75 -21.18
N LEU A 29 -8.73 8.10 -22.04
CA LEU A 29 -9.44 6.86 -21.67
C LEU A 29 -8.48 5.71 -21.34
N THR A 30 -7.42 5.55 -22.13
CA THR A 30 -6.42 4.49 -21.92
C THR A 30 -5.58 4.75 -20.66
N LEU A 31 -5.18 6.01 -20.43
CA LEU A 31 -4.36 6.39 -19.29
C LEU A 31 -5.10 6.17 -17.95
N THR A 32 -6.39 6.51 -17.86
CA THR A 32 -7.18 6.32 -16.63
C THR A 32 -7.26 4.84 -16.22
N GLY A 33 -7.47 3.92 -17.16
CA GLY A 33 -7.49 2.48 -16.88
C GLY A 33 -6.14 1.95 -16.38
N VAL A 34 -5.04 2.36 -17.02
CA VAL A 34 -3.68 1.97 -16.60
C VAL A 34 -3.35 2.51 -15.21
N ILE A 35 -3.70 3.77 -14.91
CA ILE A 35 -3.48 4.36 -13.58
C ILE A 35 -4.24 3.58 -12.51
N ASN A 36 -5.52 3.25 -12.74
CA ASN A 36 -6.31 2.51 -11.75
C ASN A 36 -5.73 1.11 -11.48
N SER A 37 -5.37 0.38 -12.54
CA SER A 37 -4.73 -0.95 -12.38
C SER A 37 -3.36 -0.87 -11.69
N SER A 38 -2.59 0.19 -11.92
CA SER A 38 -1.30 0.40 -11.26
C SER A 38 -1.48 0.68 -9.76
N ARG A 39 -2.48 1.50 -9.41
CA ARG A 39 -2.85 1.76 -8.01
C ARG A 39 -3.26 0.49 -7.28
N GLN A 40 -4.11 -0.34 -7.92
CA GLN A 40 -4.49 -1.64 -7.38
C GLN A 40 -3.27 -2.55 -7.16
N LYS A 41 -2.37 -2.66 -8.14
CA LYS A 41 -1.13 -3.45 -8.01
C LYS A 41 -0.24 -2.99 -6.87
N VAL A 42 -0.14 -1.68 -6.61
CA VAL A 42 0.63 -1.14 -5.48
C VAL A 42 0.05 -1.59 -4.15
N ASP A 43 -1.28 -1.58 -4.01
CA ASP A 43 -1.93 -2.01 -2.77
C ASP A 43 -1.77 -3.51 -2.52
N TYR A 44 -1.88 -4.36 -3.56
CA TYR A 44 -1.53 -5.78 -3.44
C TYR A 44 -0.05 -6.02 -3.13
N LYS A 45 0.84 -5.21 -3.68
CA LYS A 45 2.28 -5.28 -3.37
C LYS A 45 2.56 -4.89 -1.92
N ASN A 46 1.86 -3.90 -1.40
CA ASN A 46 1.94 -3.54 0.01
C ASN A 46 1.43 -4.67 0.90
N ALA A 47 0.35 -5.36 0.51
CA ALA A 47 -0.14 -6.54 1.23
C ALA A 47 0.94 -7.65 1.32
N ASP A 48 1.58 -8.00 0.20
CA ASP A 48 2.69 -8.96 0.12
C ASP A 48 3.89 -8.54 1.00
N LEU A 49 4.17 -7.23 1.13
CA LEU A 49 5.21 -6.73 2.04
C LEU A 49 4.80 -6.86 3.52
N ILE A 50 3.54 -6.56 3.85
CA ILE A 50 3.01 -6.69 5.22
C ILE A 50 3.00 -8.15 5.64
N GLU A 51 2.56 -9.05 4.76
CA GLU A 51 2.55 -10.50 4.96
C GLU A 51 3.93 -11.01 5.34
N ARG A 52 4.95 -10.72 4.53
CA ARG A 52 6.35 -11.11 4.80
C ARG A 52 6.87 -10.56 6.13
N ALA A 53 6.49 -9.34 6.49
CA ALA A 53 6.91 -8.75 7.77
C ALA A 53 6.26 -9.45 8.97
N ILE A 54 4.99 -9.87 8.85
CA ILE A 54 4.29 -10.65 9.88
C ILE A 54 4.89 -12.05 9.98
N GLU A 55 5.12 -12.74 8.86
CA GLU A 55 5.74 -14.06 8.88
C GLU A 55 7.15 -14.02 9.49
N ALA A 56 7.94 -12.99 9.15
CA ALA A 56 9.24 -12.76 9.76
C ALA A 56 9.12 -12.53 11.28
N TYR A 57 8.13 -11.75 11.72
CA TYR A 57 7.85 -11.55 13.15
C TYR A 57 7.54 -12.87 13.85
N ILE A 58 6.60 -13.66 13.30
CA ILE A 58 6.17 -14.94 13.87
C ILE A 58 7.36 -15.90 13.96
N PHE A 59 8.18 -15.96 12.92
CA PHE A 59 9.35 -16.84 12.87
C PHE A 59 10.43 -16.44 13.89
N LEU A 60 10.72 -15.14 14.02
CA LEU A 60 11.78 -14.65 14.91
C LEU A 60 11.39 -14.68 16.39
N THR A 61 10.10 -14.53 16.69
CA THR A 61 9.61 -14.38 18.08
C THR A 61 8.87 -15.60 18.61
N GLU A 62 8.52 -16.55 17.73
CA GLU A 62 7.64 -17.67 18.02
C GLU A 62 6.28 -17.23 18.62
N ASP A 63 5.88 -15.98 18.38
CA ASP A 63 4.61 -15.39 18.82
C ASP A 63 3.57 -15.38 17.70
N ALA A 64 3.17 -16.58 17.29
CA ALA A 64 2.21 -16.77 16.20
C ALA A 64 0.80 -16.21 16.50
N LYS A 65 0.50 -15.89 17.76
CA LYS A 65 -0.80 -15.34 18.20
C LYS A 65 -0.75 -13.83 18.49
N LEU A 66 0.42 -13.20 18.31
CA LEU A 66 0.66 -11.79 18.62
C LEU A 66 0.39 -11.43 20.10
N GLU A 67 0.49 -12.38 21.02
CA GLU A 67 0.17 -12.15 22.44
C GLU A 67 1.17 -11.22 23.16
N HIS A 68 2.37 -11.10 22.59
CA HIS A 68 3.51 -10.36 23.10
C HIS A 68 3.87 -9.13 22.25
N LEU A 69 3.12 -8.86 21.18
CA LEU A 69 3.33 -7.66 20.37
C LEU A 69 2.56 -6.46 20.95
N THR A 70 3.27 -5.36 21.18
CA THR A 70 2.65 -4.09 21.60
C THR A 70 3.10 -2.94 20.73
N TYR A 71 2.21 -1.95 20.56
CA TYR A 71 2.52 -0.69 19.93
C TYR A 71 2.00 0.44 20.79
N ASN A 72 2.88 1.39 21.15
CA ASN A 72 2.54 2.52 22.04
C ASN A 72 1.82 2.09 23.34
N LYS A 73 2.21 0.94 23.91
CA LYS A 73 1.63 0.30 25.11
C LYS A 73 0.26 -0.38 24.90
N ASP A 74 -0.32 -0.32 23.71
CA ASP A 74 -1.52 -1.07 23.36
C ASP A 74 -1.16 -2.46 22.83
N LYS A 75 -1.88 -3.48 23.32
CA LYS A 75 -1.74 -4.86 22.82
C LYS A 75 -2.37 -4.99 21.44
N ILE A 76 -1.61 -5.59 20.54
CA ILE A 76 -2.11 -6.03 19.24
C ILE A 76 -2.59 -7.47 19.38
N GLY A 77 -3.54 -7.90 18.54
CA GLY A 77 -4.06 -9.26 18.62
C GLY A 77 -5.36 -9.43 17.84
N ASP A 78 -6.01 -10.57 18.06
CA ASP A 78 -7.25 -10.95 17.39
C ASP A 78 -8.33 -9.85 17.49
N LYS A 79 -9.01 -9.61 16.37
CA LYS A 79 -10.09 -8.64 16.16
C LYS A 79 -9.70 -7.18 16.38
N LYS A 80 -8.41 -6.87 16.47
CA LYS A 80 -7.91 -5.49 16.49
C LYS A 80 -7.78 -4.93 15.07
N ASP A 81 -7.71 -3.61 14.99
CA ASP A 81 -7.45 -2.89 13.75
C ASP A 81 -6.08 -3.30 13.18
N SER A 82 -6.10 -3.72 11.91
CA SER A 82 -4.90 -4.08 11.13
C SER A 82 -3.85 -2.96 11.08
N SER A 83 -4.29 -1.70 11.11
CA SER A 83 -3.43 -0.52 11.05
C SER A 83 -2.44 -0.48 12.22
N MET A 84 -2.84 -0.95 13.40
CA MET A 84 -1.97 -0.99 14.57
C MET A 84 -0.84 -2.00 14.40
N LEU A 85 -1.12 -3.16 13.79
CA LEU A 85 -0.10 -4.16 13.48
C LEU A 85 0.90 -3.63 12.44
N ILE A 86 0.41 -2.96 11.40
CA ILE A 86 1.27 -2.34 10.38
C ILE A 86 2.22 -1.31 11.01
N LEU A 87 1.72 -0.46 11.91
CA LEU A 87 2.54 0.51 12.62
C LEU A 87 3.56 -0.14 13.55
N ALA A 88 3.19 -1.22 14.24
CA ALA A 88 4.10 -1.98 15.10
C ALA A 88 5.28 -2.57 14.33
N LEU A 89 5.01 -3.14 13.15
CA LEU A 89 6.03 -3.76 12.30
C LEU A 89 7.02 -2.73 11.71
N GLN A 90 6.62 -1.46 11.63
CA GLN A 90 7.51 -0.38 11.21
C GLN A 90 8.38 0.19 12.34
N GLY A 91 8.02 -0.07 13.60
CA GLY A 91 8.76 0.39 14.77
C GLY A 91 9.81 -0.59 15.26
N THR A 92 10.46 -0.25 16.37
CA THR A 92 11.26 -1.20 17.14
C THR A 92 10.32 -2.18 17.81
N ILE A 93 10.49 -3.47 17.52
CA ILE A 93 9.69 -4.53 18.10
C ILE A 93 10.45 -5.07 19.30
N ILE A 94 9.85 -4.93 20.49
CA ILE A 94 10.35 -5.56 21.71
C ILE A 94 9.50 -6.81 21.92
N CYS A 95 10.08 -7.98 21.71
CA CYS A 95 9.42 -9.23 22.06
C CYS A 95 9.71 -9.58 23.52
N ASP A 96 8.68 -9.58 24.36
CA ASP A 96 8.80 -9.93 25.79
C ASP A 96 9.32 -11.37 26.01
N LYS A 97 9.21 -12.23 24.99
CA LYS A 97 9.60 -13.65 25.05
C LYS A 97 11.08 -13.89 24.77
N SER A 98 11.66 -13.20 23.78
CA SER A 98 13.08 -13.35 23.43
C SER A 98 13.97 -12.32 24.14
N GLY A 99 13.43 -11.18 24.56
CA GLY A 99 14.21 -10.05 25.07
C GLY A 99 15.11 -9.39 24.01
N GLU A 100 14.98 -9.81 22.75
CA GLU A 100 15.70 -9.24 21.61
C GLU A 100 14.92 -8.08 21.02
N GLU A 101 15.60 -6.96 20.79
CA GLU A 101 15.07 -5.83 20.03
C GLU A 101 15.24 -6.11 18.54
N PHE A 102 14.12 -6.30 17.85
CA PHE A 102 14.14 -6.41 16.40
C PHE A 102 14.00 -5.01 15.79
N THR A 103 14.88 -4.72 14.83
CA THR A 103 14.73 -3.54 13.97
C THR A 103 13.50 -3.69 13.07
N SER A 104 13.00 -2.58 12.52
CA SER A 104 11.77 -2.53 11.73
C SER A 104 11.69 -3.65 10.69
N LEU A 105 10.75 -4.59 10.87
CA LEU A 105 10.48 -5.70 9.93
C LEU A 105 9.75 -5.23 8.68
N LEU A 106 9.13 -4.05 8.74
CA LEU A 106 8.52 -3.36 7.62
C LEU A 106 9.18 -2.00 7.46
N THR A 107 10.04 -1.84 6.44
CA THR A 107 10.73 -0.57 6.22
C THR A 107 9.74 0.50 5.73
N PRO A 108 9.62 1.67 6.39
CA PRO A 108 8.83 2.77 5.86
C PRO A 108 9.41 3.22 4.52
N LYS A 109 8.53 3.54 3.55
CA LYS A 109 8.95 4.00 2.22
C LYS A 109 9.68 5.35 2.29
N GLU A 110 9.30 6.20 3.24
CA GLU A 110 9.90 7.49 3.48
C GLU A 110 10.13 7.71 4.99
N GLY A 111 11.34 8.18 5.34
CA GLY A 111 11.73 8.52 6.70
C GLY A 111 12.13 7.31 7.57
N SER A 112 12.25 7.55 8.88
CA SER A 112 12.59 6.52 9.88
C SER A 112 11.52 6.36 10.96
N THR A 113 10.39 7.05 10.82
CA THR A 113 9.26 6.99 11.75
C THR A 113 8.15 6.12 11.18
N PRO A 114 7.52 5.24 11.99
CA PRO A 114 6.32 4.52 11.59
C PRO A 114 5.24 5.48 11.07
N SER A 115 4.75 5.25 9.86
CA SER A 115 3.68 6.02 9.24
C SER A 115 2.80 5.14 8.36
N LEU A 116 1.49 5.28 8.53
CA LEU A 116 0.50 4.63 7.68
C LEU A 116 0.51 5.24 6.26
N ASP A 117 0.99 6.48 6.10
CA ASP A 117 1.02 7.19 4.82
C ASP A 117 1.96 6.53 3.79
N ASN A 118 3.00 5.85 4.27
CA ASN A 118 3.91 5.04 3.44
C ASN A 118 3.21 3.83 2.80
N PHE A 119 2.12 3.37 3.42
CA PHE A 119 1.25 2.30 2.95
C PHE A 119 -0.14 2.83 2.58
N ALA A 120 -0.23 4.14 2.33
CA ALA A 120 -1.47 4.80 1.98
C ALA A 120 -2.13 4.12 0.78
N ILE A 121 -3.43 3.89 0.96
CA ILE A 121 -4.36 3.36 -0.02
C ILE A 121 -4.24 4.16 -1.32
N ARG A 122 -3.92 3.48 -2.43
CA ARG A 122 -3.88 4.11 -3.75
C ARG A 122 -5.08 3.74 -4.60
N TRP A 123 -5.66 2.57 -4.38
CA TRP A 123 -6.87 2.13 -5.07
C TRP A 123 -8.13 2.72 -4.42
N GLU A 124 -9.03 3.28 -5.23
CA GLU A 124 -10.18 4.07 -4.77
C GLU A 124 -11.11 3.33 -3.80
N ASN A 125 -11.31 2.04 -4.04
CA ASN A 125 -12.22 1.22 -3.26
C ASN A 125 -11.58 0.60 -2.02
N HIS A 126 -10.25 0.56 -1.94
CA HIS A 126 -9.56 -0.06 -0.82
C HIS A 126 -9.70 0.81 0.45
N LYS A 127 -10.01 0.18 1.58
CA LYS A 127 -10.25 0.85 2.88
C LYS A 127 -9.33 0.38 4.00
N GLY A 128 -8.55 -0.67 3.77
CA GLY A 128 -7.56 -1.20 4.71
C GLY A 128 -7.22 -2.65 4.37
N TYR A 129 -6.38 -3.27 5.19
CA TYR A 129 -5.96 -4.66 4.98
C TYR A 129 -6.67 -5.58 5.96
N ARG A 130 -7.21 -6.69 5.47
CA ARG A 130 -7.54 -7.83 6.32
C ARG A 130 -6.31 -8.70 6.45
N ILE A 131 -6.01 -9.11 7.68
CA ILE A 131 -4.86 -9.94 8.02
C ILE A 131 -5.40 -11.22 8.63
N GLU A 132 -5.12 -12.37 8.01
CA GLU A 132 -5.53 -13.68 8.48
C GLU A 132 -4.29 -14.47 8.88
N ILE A 133 -4.11 -14.71 10.18
CA ILE A 133 -2.94 -15.38 10.74
C ILE A 133 -3.32 -16.82 11.08
N TYR A 134 -2.45 -17.76 10.70
CA TYR A 134 -2.61 -19.20 10.92
C TYR A 134 -1.48 -19.70 11.83
N PRO A 135 -1.66 -19.71 13.16
CA PRO A 135 -0.60 -20.03 14.10
C PRO A 135 -0.05 -21.44 13.97
N GLU A 136 -0.89 -22.40 13.55
CA GLU A 136 -0.48 -23.80 13.36
C GLU A 136 0.58 -23.96 12.25
N ASN A 137 0.48 -23.13 11.22
CA ASN A 137 1.38 -23.18 10.06
C ASN A 137 2.45 -22.08 10.09
N MET A 138 2.38 -21.16 11.06
CA MET A 138 3.23 -19.96 11.14
C MET A 138 3.18 -19.09 9.87
N THR A 139 2.03 -19.10 9.18
CA THR A 139 1.78 -18.33 7.96
C THR A 139 0.72 -17.27 8.21
N CYS A 140 0.65 -16.27 7.33
CA CYS A 140 -0.47 -15.35 7.28
C CYS A 140 -0.81 -15.00 5.83
N ASP A 141 -2.04 -14.58 5.61
CA ASP A 141 -2.48 -14.01 4.34
C ASP A 141 -2.94 -12.55 4.57
N VAL A 142 -2.56 -11.65 3.67
CA VAL A 142 -2.95 -10.24 3.74
C VAL A 142 -3.68 -9.82 2.46
N PHE A 143 -4.88 -9.26 2.62
CA PHE A 143 -5.71 -8.84 1.49
C PHE A 143 -6.23 -7.41 1.65
N PRO A 144 -6.22 -6.58 0.58
CA PRO A 144 -6.92 -5.32 0.60
C PRO A 144 -8.44 -5.55 0.65
N VAL A 145 -9.15 -4.83 1.52
CA VAL A 145 -10.61 -4.89 1.64
C VAL A 145 -11.28 -3.59 1.24
N GLU A 146 -12.50 -3.68 0.72
CA GLU A 146 -13.31 -2.52 0.32
C GLU A 146 -14.16 -1.95 1.47
N ASP A 147 -14.26 -2.67 2.58
CA ASP A 147 -15.00 -2.27 3.79
C ASP A 147 -14.01 -2.08 4.95
N ALA A 148 -14.02 -0.89 5.55
CA ALA A 148 -13.18 -0.56 6.70
C ALA A 148 -13.47 -1.47 7.91
N SER A 149 -14.71 -1.98 8.05
CA SER A 149 -15.06 -2.91 9.13
C SER A 149 -14.34 -4.25 9.04
N GLN A 150 -13.85 -4.59 7.83
CA GLN A 150 -13.15 -5.83 7.54
C GLN A 150 -11.62 -5.68 7.64
N ALA A 151 -11.11 -4.48 7.89
CA ALA A 151 -9.68 -4.18 8.02
C ALA A 151 -9.14 -4.56 9.41
N ILE A 152 -9.37 -5.81 9.78
CA ILE A 152 -9.06 -6.37 11.11
C ILE A 152 -8.05 -7.50 11.00
N ILE A 153 -7.46 -7.82 12.14
CA ILE A 153 -6.60 -8.99 12.35
C ILE A 153 -7.49 -10.15 12.80
N ASN A 154 -7.41 -11.28 12.12
CA ASN A 154 -8.05 -12.53 12.55
C ASN A 154 -6.96 -13.56 12.84
N VAL A 155 -6.95 -14.09 14.05
CA VAL A 155 -6.08 -15.21 14.42
C VAL A 155 -6.93 -16.47 14.43
N ASN A 156 -6.72 -17.35 13.44
CA ASN A 156 -7.54 -18.54 13.21
C ASN A 156 -7.02 -19.78 13.95
#